data_AF-A0A538MKL3-F1
#
_entry.id   AF-A0A538MKL3-F1
#
_cell.length_a   1.000
_cell.length_b   1.000
_cell.length_c   1.000
_cell.angle_alpha   90.00
_cell.angle_beta   90.00
_cell.angle_gamma   90.00
#
_symmetry.space_group_name_H-M   'P 1'
#
loop_
_entity.id
_entity.type
_entity.pdbx_description
1 polymer ?
#
loop_
_entity_poly.entity_id
_entity_poly.type
_entity_poly.pdbx_seq_one_letter_code
_entity_poly.pdbx_strand_id
1 'polypeptide(L)'
;MRRAESDDARELFVRHAKKDGRSIAVLKTVDYGDSCVVEAEVYPVGARNSKPMQPGPYTFADSQQATAFVTEAVEALMYLGCEVQAQ
;
A
#
# COMPACT_ATOMS: atom_id res chain seq x y z
N MET A 1 -16.62 8.68 -19.03
CA MET A 1 -16.02 7.34 -19.19
C MET A 1 -16.08 6.63 -17.84
N ARG A 2 -17.07 5.75 -17.63
CA ARG A 2 -17.18 4.92 -16.42
C ARG A 2 -16.45 3.63 -16.76
N ARG A 3 -15.27 3.38 -16.17
CA ARG A 3 -14.56 2.12 -16.37
C ARG A 3 -15.39 1.03 -15.69
N ALA A 4 -15.72 -0.02 -16.44
CA ALA A 4 -16.45 -1.18 -15.94
C ALA A 4 -15.67 -1.77 -14.76
N GLU A 5 -16.39 -2.11 -13.69
CA GLU A 5 -15.86 -2.89 -12.59
C GLU A 5 -15.52 -4.28 -13.14
N SER A 6 -14.23 -4.58 -13.26
CA SER A 6 -13.76 -5.93 -13.57
C SER A 6 -14.08 -6.81 -12.37
N ASP A 7 -14.94 -7.82 -12.58
CA ASP A 7 -15.45 -8.76 -11.58
C ASP A 7 -14.38 -9.74 -11.05
N ASP A 8 -13.09 -9.36 -11.08
CA ASP A 8 -11.96 -10.22 -10.70
C ASP A 8 -10.78 -9.45 -10.09
N ALA A 9 -11.07 -8.33 -9.41
CA ALA A 9 -10.06 -7.61 -8.63
C ALA A 9 -9.62 -8.48 -7.44
N ARG A 10 -8.40 -9.03 -7.50
CA ARG A 10 -7.86 -9.93 -6.50
C ARG A 10 -6.87 -9.20 -5.60
N GLU A 11 -7.21 -9.08 -4.31
CA GLU A 11 -6.25 -8.63 -3.31
C GLU A 11 -5.12 -9.68 -3.19
N LEU A 12 -3.88 -9.25 -3.41
CA LEU A 12 -2.72 -10.13 -3.30
C LEU A 12 -2.21 -10.18 -1.86
N PHE A 13 -2.00 -9.01 -1.26
CA PHE A 13 -1.55 -8.87 0.12
C PHE A 13 -1.68 -7.42 0.61
N VAL A 14 -1.71 -7.28 1.93
CA VAL A 14 -1.63 -6.00 2.64
C VAL A 14 -0.40 -5.98 3.55
N ARG A 15 0.25 -4.82 3.66
CA ARG A 15 1.34 -4.56 4.62
C ARG A 15 0.98 -3.37 5.50
N HIS A 16 0.95 -3.62 6.80
CA HIS A 16 0.75 -2.59 7.82
C HIS A 16 2.09 -2.23 8.44
N ALA A 17 2.49 -0.96 8.31
CA ALA A 17 3.66 -0.42 8.98
C ALA A 17 3.24 0.42 10.18
N LYS A 18 3.77 0.07 11.35
CA LYS A 18 3.55 0.81 12.61
C LYS A 18 4.86 1.27 13.19
N LYS A 19 4.86 2.40 13.87
CA LYS A 19 5.99 2.89 14.67
C LYS A 19 5.47 3.26 16.05
N ASP A 20 6.07 2.71 17.09
CA ASP A 20 5.64 2.91 18.49
C ASP A 20 4.14 2.62 18.70
N GLY A 21 3.64 1.56 18.05
CA GLY A 21 2.22 1.16 18.09
C GLY A 21 1.27 2.02 17.24
N ARG A 22 1.74 3.12 16.63
CA ARG A 22 0.95 4.01 15.77
C ARG A 22 1.05 3.60 14.30
N SER A 23 -0.07 3.57 13.59
CA SER A 23 -0.07 3.35 12.13
C SER A 23 0.70 4.47 11.42
N ILE A 24 1.61 4.10 10.53
CA ILE A 24 2.39 5.01 9.67
C ILE A 24 1.99 4.84 8.21
N ALA A 25 1.87 3.60 7.76
CA ALA A 25 1.43 3.31 6.40
C ALA A 25 0.65 1.99 6.31
N VAL A 26 -0.26 1.92 5.36
CA VAL A 26 -0.92 0.70 4.90
C VAL A 26 -0.73 0.61 3.39
N LEU A 27 -0.15 -0.48 2.91
CA LEU A 27 0.06 -0.75 1.48
C LEU A 27 -0.77 -1.96 1.09
N LYS A 28 -1.72 -1.80 0.18
CA LYS A 28 -2.57 -2.87 -0.35
C LYS A 28 -2.26 -3.07 -1.83
N THR A 29 -2.03 -4.32 -2.23
CA THR A 29 -1.82 -4.67 -3.63
C THR A 29 -3.05 -5.39 -4.17
N VAL A 30 -3.60 -4.86 -5.26
CA VAL A 30 -4.77 -5.42 -5.96
C VAL A 30 -4.40 -5.72 -7.40
N ASP A 31 -4.65 -6.95 -7.82
CA ASP A 31 -4.45 -7.46 -9.19
C ASP A 31 -5.77 -7.39 -9.95
N TYR A 32 -5.78 -6.68 -11.07
CA TYR A 32 -6.93 -6.55 -11.97
C TYR A 32 -6.80 -7.44 -13.22
N GLY A 33 -5.80 -8.32 -13.26
CA GLY A 33 -5.53 -9.25 -14.36
C GLY A 33 -4.68 -8.66 -15.48
N ASP A 34 -4.97 -7.42 -15.91
CA ASP A 34 -4.19 -6.69 -16.91
C ASP A 34 -3.21 -5.66 -16.33
N SER A 35 -3.33 -5.42 -15.02
CA SER A 35 -2.57 -4.43 -14.27
C SER A 35 -2.62 -4.74 -12.78
N CYS A 36 -1.62 -4.28 -12.04
CA CYS A 36 -1.60 -4.33 -10.59
C CYS A 36 -1.56 -2.91 -10.02
N VAL A 37 -2.34 -2.67 -8.97
CA VAL A 37 -2.43 -1.38 -8.29
C VAL A 37 -1.97 -1.55 -6.86
N VAL A 38 -1.07 -0.67 -6.42
CA VAL A 38 -0.74 -0.51 -5.00
C VAL A 38 -1.44 0.73 -4.49
N GLU A 39 -2.41 0.53 -3.62
CA GLU A 39 -3.05 1.56 -2.82
C GLU A 39 -2.22 1.81 -1.57
N ALA A 40 -1.95 3.07 -1.25
CA ALA A 40 -1.21 3.44 -0.06
C ALA A 40 -2.03 4.42 0.78
N GLU A 41 -2.11 4.15 2.08
CA GLU A 41 -2.56 5.11 3.08
C GLU A 41 -1.37 5.47 3.96
N VAL A 42 -1.10 6.76 4.13
CA VAL A 42 0.00 7.28 4.97
C VAL A 42 -0.57 8.16 6.07
N TYR A 43 -0.14 7.92 7.30
CA TYR A 43 -0.62 8.56 8.50
C TYR A 43 0.47 9.50 9.05
N PRO A 44 0.36 10.83 8.85
CA PRO A 44 1.40 11.77 9.27
C PRO A 44 1.63 11.72 10.78
N VAL A 45 2.91 11.73 11.19
CA VAL A 45 3.31 11.83 12.60
C VAL A 45 3.14 13.29 13.05
N GLY A 46 2.63 13.51 14.25
CA GLY A 46 2.53 14.84 14.87
C GLY A 46 1.21 15.60 14.61
N ALA A 47 0.43 15.21 13.61
CA ALA A 47 -0.91 15.76 13.45
C ALA A 47 -1.93 14.95 14.26
N ARG A 48 -2.53 15.56 15.29
CA ARG A 48 -3.72 15.00 15.94
C ARG A 48 -4.87 15.07 14.94
N ASN A 49 -5.57 13.95 14.72
CA ASN A 49 -6.74 13.85 13.84
C ASN A 49 -6.49 14.17 12.36
N SER A 50 -5.24 14.08 11.86
CA SER A 50 -5.03 14.15 10.41
C SER A 50 -5.68 12.94 9.74
N LYS A 51 -6.48 13.20 8.70
CA LYS A 51 -6.92 12.15 7.80
C LYS A 51 -5.69 11.47 7.18
N PRO A 52 -5.71 10.15 6.97
CA PRO A 52 -4.68 9.49 6.18
C PRO A 52 -4.60 10.17 4.80
N MET A 53 -3.37 10.39 4.35
CA MET A 53 -3.09 10.76 2.98
C MET A 53 -3.12 9.51 2.12
N GLN A 54 -3.64 9.60 0.91
CA GLN A 54 -3.60 8.51 -0.05
C GLN A 54 -2.67 8.87 -1.21
N PRO A 55 -1.34 8.71 -1.04
CA PRO A 55 -0.43 8.91 -2.16
C PRO A 55 -0.61 7.76 -3.16
N GLY A 56 -1.08 8.08 -4.37
CA GLY A 56 -1.40 7.08 -5.39
C GLY A 56 -2.82 7.22 -5.94
N PRO A 57 -3.33 6.20 -6.65
CA PRO A 57 -2.79 4.84 -6.77
C PRO A 57 -1.51 4.72 -7.59
N TYR A 58 -0.65 3.74 -7.26
CA TYR A 58 0.51 3.37 -8.07
C TYR A 58 0.15 2.18 -8.96
N THR A 59 0.17 2.35 -10.28
CA THR A 59 -0.19 1.30 -11.23
C THR A 59 1.05 0.70 -11.87
N PHE A 60 1.08 -0.62 -11.94
CA PHE A 60 2.14 -1.45 -12.52
C PHE A 60 1.55 -2.37 -13.58
N ALA A 61 2.42 -2.83 -14.50
CA ALA A 61 2.01 -3.73 -15.58
C ALA A 61 1.62 -5.13 -15.06
N ASP A 62 2.25 -5.58 -13.97
CA ASP A 62 2.05 -6.91 -13.41
C ASP A 62 2.30 -6.96 -11.89
N SER A 63 1.98 -8.11 -11.30
CA SER A 63 2.13 -8.37 -9.86
C SER A 63 3.58 -8.44 -9.41
N GLN A 64 4.53 -8.77 -10.30
CA GLN A 64 5.94 -8.82 -9.96
C GLN A 64 6.48 -7.42 -9.68
N GLN A 65 6.18 -6.45 -10.55
CA GLN A 65 6.57 -5.05 -10.38
C GLN A 65 5.90 -4.43 -9.14
N ALA A 66 4.61 -4.67 -8.95
CA ALA A 66 3.91 -4.19 -7.75
C ALA A 66 4.51 -4.77 -6.46
N THR A 67 4.88 -6.05 -6.48
CA THR A 67 5.55 -6.70 -5.33
C THR A 67 6.92 -6.11 -5.07
N ALA A 68 7.73 -5.85 -6.11
CA ALA A 68 9.03 -5.21 -5.95
C ALA A 68 8.91 -3.82 -5.31
N PHE A 69 7.95 -3.00 -5.78
CA PHE A 69 7.66 -1.70 -5.17
C PHE A 69 7.29 -1.81 -3.69
N VAL A 70 6.40 -2.74 -3.31
CA VAL A 70 6.03 -2.89 -1.90
C VAL A 70 7.20 -3.38 -1.06
N THR A 71 8.04 -4.29 -1.57
CA THR A 71 9.26 -4.74 -0.88
C THR A 71 10.18 -3.57 -0.58
N GLU A 72 10.50 -2.74 -1.58
CA GLU A 72 11.37 -1.56 -1.39
C GLU A 72 10.76 -0.55 -0.41
N ALA A 73 9.45 -0.29 -0.50
CA ALA A 73 8.75 0.60 0.43
C ALA A 73 8.79 0.05 1.87
N VAL A 74 8.60 -1.26 2.05
CA VAL A 74 8.69 -1.94 3.35
C VAL A 74 10.10 -1.86 3.92
N GLU A 75 11.14 -2.08 3.11
CA GLU A 75 12.53 -1.94 3.54
C GLU A 75 12.84 -0.53 4.02
N ALA A 76 12.39 0.49 3.30
CA ALA A 76 12.53 1.88 3.71
C ALA A 76 11.80 2.16 5.04
N LEU A 77 10.58 1.64 5.22
CA LEU A 77 9.82 1.79 6.46
C LEU A 77 10.49 1.09 7.64
N MET A 78 11.05 -0.10 7.43
CA MET A 78 11.85 -0.82 8.43
C MET A 78 13.09 -0.03 8.84
N TYR A 79 13.80 0.56 7.88
CA TYR A 79 14.95 1.45 8.15
C TYR A 79 14.54 2.67 9.00
N LEU A 80 13.32 3.18 8.81
CA LEU A 80 12.76 4.27 9.62
C LEU A 80 12.27 3.81 11.01
N GLY A 81 12.45 2.54 11.36
CA GLY A 81 12.05 1.94 12.64
C GLY A 81 10.59 1.54 12.70
N CYS A 82 9.95 1.28 11.56
CA CYS A 82 8.60 0.70 11.56
C CYS A 82 8.67 -0.82 11.72
N GLU A 83 7.74 -1.36 12.49
CA GLU A 83 7.36 -2.76 12.48
C GLU A 83 6.37 -3.00 11.35
N VAL A 84 6.65 -3.98 10.49
CA VAL A 84 5.79 -4.30 9.33
C VAL A 84 5.15 -5.67 9.50
N GLN A 85 3.83 -5.73 9.34
CA GLN A 85 3.01 -6.94 9.50
C GLN A 85 2.28 -7.27 8.19
N ALA A 86 2.18 -8.57 7.89
CA ALA A 86 1.31 -9.10 6.85
C ALA A 86 -0.08 -9.42 7.45
N GLN A 87 -1.13 -9.13 6.69
CA GLN A 87 -2.52 -9.55 6.97
C GLN A 87 -2.95 -10.59 5.94
#